data_AF-A0A6S6T4N8-F1
#
_entry.id   AF-A0A6S6T4N8-F1
#
_cell.length_a   1.000
_cell.length_b   1.000
_cell.length_c   1.000
_cell.angle_alpha   90.00
_cell.angle_beta   90.00
_cell.angle_gamma   90.00
#
_symmetry.space_group_name_H-M   'P 1'
#
loop_
_entity.id
_entity.type
_entity.pdbx_description
1 polymer ?
#
loop_
_entity_poly.entity_id
_entity_poly.type
_entity_poly.pdbx_seq_one_letter_code
_entity_poly.pdbx_strand_id
1 'polypeptide(L)'
;MDDDKDGVVNSLDKCLTTPEGAKVDETGCELDDDGDSVTNSTDNCPTTVKGAQVDASGCELDTDKDGVKDSADKCPETTEGANVNSTTGCELDGDVDGVKNSADQCPTTVEGAKVDDAGCEIDTDKDSVKDSADKCPETAEGAKVNSTTGCEPDGDVDGVKNSADQCPETAEGAKVDDAGCELDTDKDGVKDSADKCPASPEGVKVDDAGCELDTDKDGVKDSTDKCPTTPEGAKVDDAGCELDTDKDGVKDSADKCPATAEGAKVDDAGCELDTDKDGVKDSADKCPTTPEGAKVDDAGCELDTDKDDVKDSADKCPASPEDVKV
;
A
#
# COMPACT_ATOMS: atom_id res chain seq x y z
N MET A 1 64.90 55.02 -67.74
CA MET A 1 65.73 53.89 -67.30
C MET A 1 64.90 53.14 -66.28
N ASP A 2 65.11 51.84 -66.23
CA ASP A 2 64.46 50.86 -65.39
C ASP A 2 65.65 50.04 -64.84
N ASP A 3 65.98 50.28 -63.57
CA ASP A 3 67.25 49.86 -62.97
C ASP A 3 67.21 48.41 -62.47
N ASP A 4 66.06 47.94 -62.01
CA ASP A 4 65.83 46.57 -61.52
C ASP A 4 65.11 45.67 -62.55
N LYS A 5 64.69 46.25 -63.69
CA LYS A 5 64.13 45.55 -64.86
C LYS A 5 62.80 44.86 -64.60
N ASP A 6 62.01 45.43 -63.70
CA ASP A 6 60.66 44.94 -63.39
C ASP A 6 59.60 45.38 -64.43
N GLY A 7 60.00 46.26 -65.37
CA GLY A 7 59.15 46.81 -66.41
C GLY A 7 58.56 48.19 -66.11
N VAL A 8 58.84 48.78 -64.95
CA VAL A 8 58.43 50.11 -64.53
C VAL A 8 59.65 51.03 -64.49
N VAL A 9 59.58 52.17 -65.20
CA VAL A 9 60.70 53.11 -65.22
C VAL A 9 60.86 53.80 -63.86
N ASN A 10 62.11 54.05 -63.42
CA ASN A 10 62.48 54.61 -62.10
C ASN A 10 61.70 55.88 -61.68
N SER A 11 61.13 56.64 -62.64
CA SER A 11 60.33 57.84 -62.34
C SER A 11 58.90 57.55 -61.86
N LEU A 12 58.40 56.34 -62.12
CA LEU A 12 57.07 55.85 -61.72
C LEU A 12 57.15 54.70 -60.73
N ASP A 13 58.31 54.04 -60.67
CA ASP A 13 58.62 52.96 -59.74
C ASP A 13 58.81 53.47 -58.30
N LYS A 14 58.05 52.89 -57.38
CA LYS A 14 58.09 53.14 -55.93
C LYS A 14 58.92 52.11 -55.18
N CYS A 15 59.21 50.97 -55.80
CA CYS A 15 59.94 49.85 -55.23
C CYS A 15 61.22 49.64 -56.05
N LEU A 16 62.19 50.53 -55.83
CA LEU A 16 63.47 50.66 -56.58
C LEU A 16 64.37 49.42 -56.62
N THR A 17 63.96 48.33 -55.97
CA THR A 17 64.67 47.06 -55.88
C THR A 17 63.66 45.93 -55.79
N THR A 18 63.14 45.49 -56.93
CA THR A 18 62.28 44.32 -57.05
C THR A 18 63.08 43.07 -57.47
N PRO A 19 62.77 41.87 -56.93
CA PRO A 19 63.42 40.64 -57.37
C PRO A 19 63.24 40.36 -58.88
N GLU A 20 64.31 39.95 -59.56
CA GLU A 20 64.29 39.69 -61.01
C GLU A 20 63.26 38.58 -61.34
N GLY A 21 62.26 38.94 -62.17
CA GLY A 21 61.18 38.03 -62.58
C GLY A 21 59.95 38.02 -61.69
N ALA A 22 59.91 38.82 -60.62
CA ALA A 22 58.70 39.02 -59.81
C ALA A 22 57.61 39.74 -60.62
N LYS A 23 56.35 39.47 -60.30
CA LYS A 23 55.23 40.23 -60.85
C LYS A 23 55.04 41.48 -60.00
N VAL A 24 54.94 42.63 -60.66
CA VAL A 24 54.77 43.93 -60.02
C VAL A 24 53.46 44.60 -60.40
N ASP A 25 53.00 45.51 -59.54
CA ASP A 25 51.89 46.41 -59.84
C ASP A 25 52.31 47.57 -60.77
N GLU A 26 51.38 48.48 -61.07
CA GLU A 26 51.64 49.66 -61.92
C GLU A 26 52.72 50.61 -61.33
N THR A 27 53.13 50.39 -60.09
CA THR A 27 54.12 51.19 -59.36
C THR A 27 55.43 50.47 -59.11
N GLY A 28 55.67 49.31 -59.75
CA GLY A 28 56.92 48.55 -59.63
C GLY A 28 57.03 47.74 -58.34
N CYS A 29 55.98 47.72 -57.52
CA CYS A 29 56.00 46.97 -56.27
C CYS A 29 55.53 45.54 -56.46
N GLU A 30 56.23 44.60 -55.84
CA GLU A 30 55.88 43.19 -55.87
C GLU A 30 54.45 42.96 -55.37
N LEU A 31 53.72 42.10 -56.09
CA LEU A 31 52.36 41.74 -55.73
C LEU A 31 52.31 40.86 -54.48
N ASP A 32 51.25 41.06 -53.72
CA ASP A 32 50.77 40.22 -52.62
C ASP A 32 49.36 39.78 -53.03
N ASP A 33 49.25 38.54 -53.53
CA ASP A 33 48.05 38.06 -54.21
C ASP A 33 46.89 37.78 -53.25
N ASP A 34 47.17 37.43 -51.99
CA ASP A 34 46.15 37.12 -50.97
C ASP A 34 45.99 38.20 -49.88
N GLY A 35 46.89 39.18 -49.85
CA GLY A 35 46.82 40.38 -49.02
C GLY A 35 47.23 40.15 -47.57
N ASP A 36 48.08 39.16 -47.31
CA ASP A 36 48.54 38.79 -45.96
C ASP A 36 49.76 39.60 -45.46
N SER A 37 50.23 40.54 -46.29
CA SER A 37 51.41 41.39 -46.06
C SER A 37 52.77 40.71 -46.32
N VAL A 38 52.79 39.52 -46.91
CA VAL A 38 53.99 38.83 -47.40
C VAL A 38 53.96 38.82 -48.94
N THR A 39 55.04 39.24 -49.58
CA THR A 39 55.06 39.32 -51.05
C THR A 39 55.22 37.94 -51.67
N ASN A 40 54.66 37.75 -52.88
CA ASN A 40 54.57 36.47 -53.58
C ASN A 40 55.91 35.68 -53.70
N SER A 41 57.07 36.34 -53.75
CA SER A 41 58.38 35.67 -53.82
C SER A 41 58.87 35.11 -52.48
N THR A 42 58.34 35.62 -51.38
CA THR A 42 58.67 35.20 -50.01
C THR A 42 57.57 34.40 -49.34
N ASP A 43 56.38 34.39 -49.95
CA ASP A 43 55.21 33.69 -49.49
C ASP A 43 55.24 32.20 -49.88
N ASN A 44 55.25 31.34 -48.87
CA ASN A 44 55.18 29.89 -49.00
C ASN A 44 53.74 29.36 -48.94
N CYS A 45 52.77 30.22 -48.62
CA CYS A 45 51.37 29.93 -48.45
C CYS A 45 50.51 30.91 -49.28
N PRO A 46 50.45 30.74 -50.62
CA PRO A 46 49.86 31.71 -51.57
C PRO A 46 48.35 31.96 -51.46
N THR A 47 47.71 31.37 -50.45
CA THR A 47 46.27 31.42 -50.21
C THR A 47 46.01 31.36 -48.71
N THR A 48 46.14 32.48 -48.05
CA THR A 48 45.85 32.68 -46.64
C THR A 48 44.47 33.29 -46.44
N VAL A 49 43.78 32.93 -45.36
CA VAL A 49 42.50 33.54 -45.00
C VAL A 49 42.71 35.03 -44.71
N LYS A 50 41.90 35.87 -45.37
CA LYS A 50 41.98 37.33 -45.22
C LYS A 50 41.89 37.77 -43.76
N GLY A 51 42.94 38.43 -43.28
CA GLY A 51 43.04 38.95 -41.91
C GLY A 51 43.53 37.95 -40.87
N ALA A 52 43.93 36.75 -41.29
CA ALA A 52 44.66 35.81 -40.43
C ALA A 52 46.04 36.36 -40.07
N GLN A 53 46.57 35.91 -38.94
CA GLN A 53 47.96 36.19 -38.59
C GLN A 53 48.86 35.15 -39.26
N VAL A 54 49.88 35.63 -39.95
CA VAL A 54 50.86 34.80 -40.66
C VAL A 54 52.25 34.93 -40.06
N ASP A 55 53.06 33.88 -40.24
CA ASP A 55 54.48 33.94 -39.94
C ASP A 55 55.27 34.70 -41.02
N ALA A 56 56.60 34.76 -40.87
CA ALA A 56 57.46 35.45 -41.82
C ALA A 56 57.50 34.83 -43.24
N SER A 57 56.82 33.70 -43.44
CA SER A 57 56.69 33.01 -44.72
C SER A 57 55.27 33.02 -45.29
N GLY A 58 54.38 33.86 -44.77
CA GLY A 58 52.99 33.98 -45.25
C GLY A 58 52.07 32.88 -44.76
N CYS A 59 52.54 31.98 -43.88
CA CYS A 59 51.74 30.85 -43.43
C CYS A 59 50.98 31.14 -42.14
N GLU A 60 49.70 30.78 -42.09
CA GLU A 60 48.85 30.96 -40.91
C GLU A 60 49.45 30.32 -39.65
N LEU A 61 49.40 31.07 -38.55
CA LEU A 61 49.85 30.62 -37.24
C LEU A 61 48.93 29.54 -36.67
N ASP A 62 49.54 28.69 -35.85
CA ASP A 62 48.93 27.65 -35.04
C ASP A 62 49.64 27.74 -33.69
N THR A 63 49.06 28.53 -32.78
CA THR A 63 49.72 29.01 -31.57
C THR A 63 49.84 27.92 -30.52
N ASP A 64 48.82 27.08 -30.36
CA ASP A 64 48.78 25.97 -29.40
C ASP A 64 49.20 24.61 -30.01
N LYS A 65 49.42 24.57 -31.34
CA LYS A 65 50.00 23.43 -32.09
C LYS A 65 49.12 22.19 -32.06
N ASP A 66 47.82 22.40 -32.04
CA ASP A 66 46.82 21.33 -32.07
C ASP A 66 46.52 20.84 -33.50
N GLY A 67 47.08 21.53 -34.50
CA GLY A 67 46.91 21.25 -35.91
C GLY A 67 45.76 22.01 -36.59
N VAL A 68 45.06 22.88 -35.86
CA VAL A 68 44.04 23.81 -36.34
C VAL A 68 44.62 25.22 -36.32
N LYS A 69 44.52 25.93 -37.45
CA LYS A 69 45.05 27.29 -37.55
C LYS A 69 44.28 28.25 -36.67
N ASP A 70 44.97 29.26 -36.11
CA ASP A 70 44.39 30.29 -35.23
C ASP A 70 43.14 30.97 -35.83
N SER A 71 43.07 31.06 -37.16
CA SER A 71 41.95 31.65 -37.90
C SER A 71 40.66 30.80 -37.85
N ALA A 72 40.80 29.48 -37.68
CA ALA A 72 39.71 28.50 -37.64
C ALA A 72 39.49 27.93 -36.23
N ASP A 73 40.48 28.08 -35.35
CA ASP A 73 40.45 27.55 -34.00
C ASP A 73 39.49 28.34 -33.09
N LYS A 74 38.60 27.61 -32.42
CA LYS A 74 37.65 28.15 -31.45
C LYS A 74 38.13 27.95 -30.01
N CYS A 75 39.21 27.22 -29.80
CA CYS A 75 39.78 26.84 -28.53
C CYS A 75 41.30 27.13 -28.50
N PRO A 76 41.73 28.41 -28.45
CA PRO A 76 43.12 28.87 -28.67
C PRO A 76 44.18 28.41 -27.65
N GLU A 77 43.77 27.59 -26.69
CA GLU A 77 44.59 27.14 -25.57
C GLU A 77 44.32 25.65 -25.32
N THR A 78 44.39 24.83 -26.36
CA THR A 78 44.34 23.38 -26.19
C THR A 78 45.68 22.81 -25.77
N THR A 79 45.63 21.66 -25.10
CA THR A 79 46.85 21.02 -24.62
C THR A 79 47.60 20.40 -25.79
N GLU A 80 48.89 20.72 -25.96
CA GLU A 80 49.73 20.13 -27.01
C GLU A 80 49.68 18.59 -26.95
N GLY A 81 49.23 17.96 -28.05
CA GLY A 81 49.06 16.51 -28.17
C GLY A 81 47.68 15.97 -27.73
N ALA A 82 46.73 16.82 -27.34
CA ALA A 82 45.35 16.42 -27.13
C ALA A 82 44.67 16.02 -28.45
N ASN A 83 43.70 15.11 -28.37
CA ASN A 83 42.85 14.79 -29.52
C ASN A 83 41.77 15.87 -29.64
N VAL A 84 41.90 16.70 -30.68
CA VAL A 84 41.00 17.83 -30.94
C VAL A 84 40.11 17.58 -32.16
N ASN A 85 38.99 18.30 -32.24
CA ASN A 85 38.18 18.35 -33.44
C ASN A 85 38.92 19.15 -34.53
N SER A 86 39.21 18.50 -35.66
CA SER A 86 40.00 19.06 -36.76
C SER A 86 39.42 20.32 -37.43
N THR A 87 38.20 20.74 -37.07
CA THR A 87 37.55 21.95 -37.59
C THR A 87 37.40 23.05 -36.54
N THR A 88 37.48 22.72 -35.24
CA THR A 88 37.24 23.71 -34.17
C THR A 88 38.40 23.85 -33.19
N GLY A 89 39.41 22.99 -33.25
CA GLY A 89 40.53 22.91 -32.30
C GLY A 89 40.14 22.48 -30.88
N CYS A 90 38.85 22.47 -30.54
CA CYS A 90 38.43 22.02 -29.22
C CYS A 90 38.66 20.52 -28.96
N GLU A 91 39.17 20.21 -27.76
CA GLU A 91 39.35 18.84 -27.27
C GLU A 91 38.02 18.06 -27.30
N LEU A 92 38.13 16.78 -27.66
CA LEU A 92 36.99 15.88 -27.74
C LEU A 92 36.52 15.45 -26.33
N ASP A 93 35.22 15.27 -26.20
CA ASP A 93 34.51 14.65 -25.09
C ASP A 93 33.73 13.48 -25.69
N GLY A 94 34.18 12.25 -25.39
CA GLY A 94 33.81 11.04 -26.13
C GLY A 94 32.45 10.49 -25.75
N ASP A 95 32.11 10.55 -24.47
CA ASP A 95 30.85 10.09 -23.89
C ASP A 95 29.88 11.24 -23.54
N VAL A 96 30.32 12.49 -23.73
CA VAL A 96 29.50 13.71 -23.66
C VAL A 96 29.00 13.96 -22.23
N ASP A 97 29.84 13.64 -21.25
CA ASP A 97 29.57 13.82 -19.82
C ASP A 97 29.97 15.21 -19.31
N GLY A 98 30.63 16.00 -20.15
CA GLY A 98 31.13 17.34 -19.86
C GLY A 98 32.59 17.40 -19.44
N VAL A 99 33.27 16.25 -19.32
CA VAL A 99 34.69 16.12 -19.02
C VAL A 99 35.44 15.75 -20.29
N LYS A 100 36.46 16.54 -20.63
CA LYS A 100 37.26 16.30 -21.84
C LYS A 100 38.01 14.98 -21.71
N ASN A 101 38.19 14.27 -22.83
CA ASN A 101 38.92 12.98 -22.90
C ASN A 101 40.32 13.00 -22.27
N SER A 102 40.96 14.17 -22.19
CA SER A 102 42.29 14.35 -21.57
C SER A 102 42.25 14.33 -20.04
N ALA A 103 41.13 14.74 -19.43
CA ALA A 103 40.90 14.82 -18.00
C ALA A 103 40.02 13.67 -17.46
N ASP A 104 39.29 13.02 -18.35
CA ASP A 104 38.33 11.97 -18.06
C ASP A 104 39.00 10.63 -17.69
N GLN A 105 38.67 10.12 -16.51
CA GLN A 105 39.13 8.83 -15.97
C GLN A 105 38.14 7.69 -16.22
N CYS A 106 36.95 8.01 -16.71
CA CYS A 106 35.81 7.14 -16.93
C CYS A 106 35.22 7.32 -18.35
N PRO A 107 35.93 6.92 -19.42
CA PRO A 107 35.63 7.28 -20.83
C PRO A 107 34.36 6.72 -21.46
N THR A 108 33.49 6.12 -20.65
CA THR A 108 32.29 5.41 -21.10
C THR A 108 31.16 5.57 -20.07
N THR A 109 30.96 6.77 -19.55
CA THR A 109 29.83 7.04 -18.66
C THR A 109 28.48 6.93 -19.36
N VAL A 110 27.45 6.66 -18.57
CA VAL A 110 26.08 6.63 -19.08
C VAL A 110 25.64 8.06 -19.45
N GLU A 111 25.10 8.22 -20.66
CA GLU A 111 24.59 9.50 -21.15
C GLU A 111 23.59 10.12 -20.16
N GLY A 112 23.87 11.36 -19.75
CA GLY A 112 23.03 12.11 -18.81
C GLY A 112 23.22 11.76 -17.33
N ALA A 113 24.13 10.83 -17.00
CA ALA A 113 24.55 10.61 -15.63
C ALA A 113 25.26 11.85 -15.07
N LYS A 114 25.16 12.03 -13.75
CA LYS A 114 25.97 13.03 -13.06
C LYS A 114 27.34 12.43 -12.79
N VAL A 115 28.37 13.16 -13.16
CA VAL A 115 29.77 12.77 -12.97
C VAL A 115 30.48 13.73 -12.01
N ASP A 116 31.56 13.25 -11.41
CA ASP A 116 32.49 14.10 -10.66
C ASP A 116 33.48 14.82 -11.61
N ASP A 117 34.43 15.56 -11.04
CA ASP A 117 35.44 16.29 -11.82
C ASP A 117 36.38 15.37 -12.63
N ALA A 118 36.34 14.06 -12.37
CA ALA A 118 37.12 13.05 -13.09
C ALA A 118 36.31 12.34 -14.18
N GLY A 119 35.07 12.75 -14.44
CA GLY A 119 34.18 12.10 -15.40
C GLY A 119 33.57 10.81 -14.87
N CYS A 120 33.64 10.53 -13.57
CA CYS A 120 33.13 9.26 -13.03
C CYS A 120 31.74 9.42 -12.40
N GLU A 121 30.85 8.47 -12.67
CA GLU A 121 29.50 8.45 -12.09
C GLU A 121 29.55 8.50 -10.56
N ILE A 122 28.70 9.35 -9.99
CA ILE A 122 28.61 9.53 -8.53
C ILE A 122 27.71 8.47 -7.88
N ASP A 123 28.01 8.20 -6.61
CA ASP A 123 27.24 7.37 -5.69
C ASP A 123 27.05 8.22 -4.43
N THR A 124 25.87 8.84 -4.32
CA THR A 124 25.58 9.89 -3.34
C THR A 124 25.42 9.32 -1.93
N ASP A 125 24.73 8.18 -1.80
CA ASP A 125 24.43 7.56 -0.50
C ASP A 125 25.44 6.47 -0.09
N LYS A 126 26.38 6.14 -0.99
CA LYS A 126 27.51 5.23 -0.80
C LYS A 126 27.07 3.80 -0.54
N ASP A 127 25.95 3.40 -1.12
CA ASP A 127 25.43 2.04 -1.03
C ASP A 127 26.07 1.08 -2.06
N SER A 128 27.03 1.58 -2.85
CA SER A 128 27.75 0.90 -3.94
C SER A 128 26.97 0.79 -5.26
N VAL A 129 25.85 1.47 -5.39
CA VAL A 129 25.07 1.63 -6.62
C VAL A 129 25.17 3.07 -7.09
N LYS A 130 25.48 3.27 -8.37
CA LYS A 130 25.61 4.62 -8.94
C LYS A 130 24.24 5.29 -9.00
N ASP A 131 24.19 6.61 -8.81
CA ASP A 131 22.96 7.42 -8.86
C ASP A 131 22.14 7.20 -10.16
N SER A 132 22.82 6.85 -11.25
CA SER A 132 22.21 6.56 -12.56
C SER A 132 21.36 5.28 -12.56
N ALA A 133 21.70 4.32 -11.72
CA ALA A 133 21.06 3.00 -11.60
C ALA A 133 20.27 2.84 -10.28
N ASP A 134 20.52 3.70 -9.31
CA ASP A 134 19.92 3.65 -7.99
C ASP A 134 18.46 4.11 -8.00
N LYS A 135 17.58 3.29 -7.43
CA LYS A 135 16.15 3.58 -7.26
C LYS A 135 15.82 4.08 -5.86
N CYS A 136 16.78 4.04 -4.94
CA CYS A 136 16.66 4.36 -3.53
C CYS A 136 17.80 5.28 -3.08
N PRO A 137 17.81 6.56 -3.53
CA PRO A 137 18.93 7.52 -3.40
C PRO A 137 19.26 8.02 -1.98
N GLU A 138 18.62 7.45 -0.97
CA GLU A 138 18.76 7.84 0.43
C GLU A 138 18.94 6.60 1.32
N THR A 139 19.56 5.54 0.77
CA THR A 139 19.83 4.33 1.53
C THR A 139 20.92 4.59 2.58
N ALA A 140 20.75 4.00 3.76
CA ALA A 140 21.67 4.23 4.87
C ALA A 140 23.05 3.62 4.56
N GLU A 141 24.13 4.36 4.83
CA GLU A 141 25.51 3.88 4.65
C GLU A 141 25.73 2.55 5.39
N GLY A 142 26.14 1.51 4.65
CA GLY A 142 26.37 0.16 5.17
C GLY A 142 25.12 -0.74 5.24
N ALA A 143 23.96 -0.27 4.77
CA ALA A 143 22.79 -1.12 4.57
C ALA A 143 23.08 -2.20 3.53
N LYS A 144 22.41 -3.35 3.66
CA LYS A 144 22.49 -4.42 2.67
C LYS A 144 21.46 -4.17 1.58
N VAL A 145 21.94 -3.72 0.44
CA VAL A 145 21.08 -3.34 -0.70
C VAL A 145 21.15 -4.35 -1.83
N ASN A 146 20.15 -4.31 -2.71
CA ASN A 146 20.23 -4.99 -3.99
C ASN A 146 21.23 -4.27 -4.89
N SER A 147 22.26 -4.98 -5.35
CA SER A 147 23.36 -4.43 -6.16
C SER A 147 22.94 -3.80 -7.50
N THR A 148 21.69 -3.99 -7.93
CA THR A 148 21.15 -3.42 -9.17
C THR A 148 20.20 -2.25 -8.95
N THR A 149 19.63 -2.12 -7.75
CA THR A 149 18.59 -1.11 -7.50
C THR A 149 18.88 -0.17 -6.34
N GLY A 150 19.92 -0.43 -5.54
CA GLY A 150 20.26 0.33 -4.32
C GLY A 150 19.24 0.21 -3.17
N CYS A 151 18.06 -0.36 -3.44
CA CYS A 151 17.06 -0.58 -2.41
C CYS A 151 17.41 -1.75 -1.47
N GLU A 152 17.13 -1.54 -0.18
CA GLU A 152 17.05 -2.63 0.80
C GLU A 152 15.96 -3.63 0.41
N PRO A 153 16.18 -4.95 0.59
CA PRO A 153 15.19 -5.95 0.26
C PRO A 153 14.02 -5.95 1.25
N ASP A 154 12.84 -6.17 0.69
CA ASP A 154 11.57 -6.45 1.38
C ASP A 154 11.08 -7.80 0.83
N GLY A 155 11.03 -8.80 1.70
CA GLY A 155 10.95 -10.22 1.34
C GLY A 155 9.53 -10.69 1.06
N ASP A 156 8.58 -10.24 1.86
CA ASP A 156 7.16 -10.55 1.76
C ASP A 156 6.34 -9.42 1.13
N VAL A 157 6.99 -8.29 0.83
CA VAL A 157 6.42 -7.17 0.08
C VAL A 157 5.29 -6.49 0.86
N ASP A 158 5.41 -6.45 2.19
CA ASP A 158 4.47 -5.79 3.10
C ASP A 158 4.74 -4.28 3.25
N GLY A 159 5.86 -3.80 2.69
CA GLY A 159 6.31 -2.41 2.74
C GLY A 159 7.33 -2.11 3.85
N VAL A 160 7.69 -3.10 4.67
CA VAL A 160 8.69 -3.01 5.71
C VAL A 160 9.95 -3.77 5.27
N LYS A 161 11.09 -3.08 5.33
CA LYS A 161 12.37 -3.66 4.91
C LYS A 161 12.72 -4.85 5.81
N ASN A 162 13.33 -5.90 5.24
CA ASN A 162 13.80 -7.09 5.99
C ASN A 162 14.67 -6.77 7.21
N SER A 163 15.35 -5.62 7.21
CA SER A 163 16.20 -5.15 8.30
C SER A 163 15.42 -4.63 9.52
N ALA A 164 14.19 -4.17 9.31
CA ALA A 164 13.27 -3.60 10.30
C ALA A 164 12.07 -4.51 10.62
N ASP A 165 11.80 -5.47 9.75
CA ASP A 165 10.66 -6.36 9.82
C ASP A 165 10.80 -7.45 10.91
N GLN A 166 9.79 -7.57 11.76
CA GLN A 166 9.67 -8.55 12.84
C GLN A 166 8.82 -9.76 12.45
N CYS A 167 8.12 -9.69 11.32
CA CYS A 167 7.15 -10.64 10.81
C CYS A 167 7.43 -10.96 9.32
N PRO A 168 8.53 -11.65 8.98
CA PRO A 168 9.07 -11.83 7.62
C PRO A 168 8.27 -12.71 6.65
N GLU A 169 7.07 -13.10 7.04
CA GLU A 169 6.18 -13.98 6.27
C GLU A 169 4.74 -13.47 6.33
N THR A 170 4.55 -12.15 6.35
CA THR A 170 3.23 -11.54 6.35
C THR A 170 2.51 -11.80 5.03
N ALA A 171 1.19 -12.02 5.09
CA ALA A 171 0.40 -12.32 3.91
C ALA A 171 0.35 -11.13 2.94
N GLU A 172 0.51 -11.40 1.65
CA GLU A 172 0.46 -10.38 0.60
C GLU A 172 -0.84 -9.56 0.66
N GLY A 173 -0.70 -8.24 0.78
CA GLY A 173 -1.83 -7.30 0.86
C GLY A 173 -2.47 -7.16 2.24
N ALA A 174 -1.97 -7.85 3.26
CA ALA A 174 -2.36 -7.60 4.64
C ALA A 174 -1.94 -6.18 5.07
N LYS A 175 -2.70 -5.58 5.99
CA LYS A 175 -2.29 -4.32 6.62
C LYS A 175 -1.38 -4.64 7.79
N VAL A 176 -0.21 -4.03 7.79
CA VAL A 176 0.82 -4.21 8.81
C VAL A 176 1.05 -2.95 9.63
N ASP A 177 1.60 -3.12 10.82
CA ASP A 177 2.15 -2.04 11.62
C ASP A 177 3.58 -1.66 11.16
N ASP A 178 4.20 -0.71 11.86
CA ASP A 178 5.57 -0.26 11.56
C ASP A 178 6.64 -1.35 11.74
N ALA A 179 6.29 -2.50 12.34
CA ALA A 179 7.16 -3.64 12.55
C ALA A 179 6.94 -4.76 11.52
N GLY A 180 6.07 -4.56 10.51
CA GLY A 180 5.76 -5.55 9.48
C GLY A 180 4.75 -6.60 9.94
N CYS A 181 4.11 -6.43 11.09
CA CYS A 181 3.21 -7.43 11.65
C CYS A 181 1.74 -7.11 11.34
N GLU A 182 0.97 -8.14 10.96
CA GLU A 182 -0.47 -7.99 10.69
C GLU A 182 -1.21 -7.37 11.88
N LEU A 183 -2.10 -6.42 11.57
CA LEU A 183 -2.92 -5.76 12.57
C LEU A 183 -3.98 -6.70 13.17
N ASP A 184 -4.28 -6.45 14.43
CA ASP A 184 -5.39 -7.01 15.20
C ASP A 184 -6.01 -5.81 15.93
N THR A 185 -7.01 -5.21 15.30
CA THR A 185 -7.52 -3.89 15.66
C THR A 185 -8.32 -3.92 16.95
N ASP A 186 -9.12 -4.95 17.18
CA ASP A 186 -9.97 -5.09 18.38
C ASP A 186 -9.32 -5.93 19.49
N LYS A 187 -8.17 -6.56 19.20
CA LYS A 187 -7.32 -7.29 20.14
C LYS A 187 -7.98 -8.53 20.71
N ASP A 188 -8.80 -9.18 19.91
CA ASP A 188 -9.42 -10.44 20.26
C ASP A 188 -8.50 -11.66 20.02
N GLY A 189 -7.35 -11.43 19.34
CA GLY A 189 -6.35 -12.43 19.01
C GLY A 189 -6.43 -12.96 17.59
N VAL A 190 -7.41 -12.54 16.79
CA VAL A 190 -7.56 -12.85 15.37
C VAL A 190 -7.12 -11.65 14.54
N LYS A 191 -6.30 -11.89 13.50
CA LYS A 191 -5.80 -10.80 12.65
C LYS A 191 -6.93 -10.21 11.81
N ASP A 192 -6.87 -8.90 11.54
CA ASP A 192 -7.85 -8.15 10.75
C ASP A 192 -8.14 -8.81 9.38
N SER A 193 -7.14 -9.49 8.80
CA SER A 193 -7.23 -10.19 7.52
C SER A 193 -8.12 -11.45 7.57
N ALA A 194 -8.22 -12.08 8.74
CA ALA A 194 -8.96 -13.32 8.99
C ALA A 194 -10.24 -13.09 9.80
N ASP A 195 -10.36 -11.95 10.48
CA ASP A 195 -11.45 -11.62 11.38
C ASP A 195 -12.75 -11.23 10.62
N LYS A 196 -13.85 -11.88 10.98
CA LYS A 196 -15.20 -11.64 10.45
C LYS A 196 -16.04 -10.75 11.36
N CYS A 197 -15.58 -10.50 12.57
CA CYS A 197 -16.23 -9.77 13.63
C CYS A 197 -15.28 -8.68 14.19
N PRO A 198 -14.96 -7.62 13.40
CA PRO A 198 -13.91 -6.61 13.64
C PRO A 198 -14.14 -5.65 14.81
N ALA A 199 -15.07 -5.98 15.70
CA ALA A 199 -15.43 -5.20 16.87
C ALA A 199 -15.81 -6.11 18.04
N SER A 200 -15.20 -7.28 18.12
CA SER A 200 -15.34 -8.18 19.25
C SER A 200 -14.80 -7.50 20.51
N PRO A 201 -15.52 -7.57 21.65
CA PRO A 201 -15.07 -6.89 22.86
C PRO A 201 -13.77 -7.49 23.40
N GLU A 202 -12.81 -6.63 23.72
CA GLU A 202 -11.51 -7.03 24.29
C GLU A 202 -11.69 -7.93 25.53
N GLY A 203 -11.03 -9.08 25.52
CA GLY A 203 -11.04 -10.06 26.62
C GLY A 203 -12.20 -11.06 26.61
N VAL A 204 -13.14 -10.97 25.66
CA VAL A 204 -14.13 -12.03 25.42
C VAL A 204 -13.47 -13.18 24.66
N LYS A 205 -13.95 -14.41 24.88
CA LYS A 205 -13.52 -15.56 24.09
C LYS A 205 -14.20 -15.52 22.72
N VAL A 206 -13.40 -15.57 21.68
CA VAL A 206 -13.84 -15.63 20.28
C VAL A 206 -13.52 -16.98 19.65
N ASP A 207 -14.21 -17.29 18.55
CA ASP A 207 -13.88 -18.42 17.69
C ASP A 207 -12.72 -18.08 16.71
N ASP A 208 -12.37 -19.03 15.85
CA ASP A 208 -11.31 -18.85 14.83
C ASP A 208 -11.65 -17.76 13.79
N ALA A 209 -12.89 -17.27 13.77
CA ALA A 209 -13.34 -16.19 12.90
C ALA A 209 -13.43 -14.84 13.61
N GLY A 210 -12.95 -14.74 14.85
CA GLY A 210 -12.98 -13.53 15.67
C GLY A 210 -14.35 -13.21 16.26
N CYS A 211 -15.32 -14.15 16.20
CA CYS A 211 -16.68 -13.89 16.66
C CYS A 211 -16.92 -14.43 18.08
N GLU A 212 -17.64 -13.65 18.90
CA GLU A 212 -18.04 -14.08 20.26
C GLU A 212 -18.79 -15.42 20.22
N LEU A 213 -18.43 -16.30 21.16
CA LEU A 213 -19.04 -17.63 21.29
C LEU A 213 -20.48 -17.57 21.81
N ASP A 214 -21.30 -18.47 21.31
CA ASP A 214 -22.62 -18.85 21.80
C ASP A 214 -22.61 -20.39 21.92
N THR A 215 -22.25 -20.86 23.11
CA THR A 215 -21.89 -22.26 23.35
C THR A 215 -23.10 -23.19 23.30
N ASP A 216 -24.26 -22.76 23.82
CA ASP A 216 -25.49 -23.56 23.83
C ASP A 216 -26.44 -23.27 22.66
N LYS A 217 -26.14 -22.23 21.87
CA LYS A 217 -26.81 -21.88 20.62
C LYS A 217 -28.24 -21.42 20.82
N ASP A 218 -28.52 -20.76 21.94
CA ASP A 218 -29.81 -20.16 22.22
C ASP A 218 -29.99 -18.76 21.59
N GLY A 219 -28.91 -18.19 21.04
CA GLY A 219 -28.87 -16.88 20.41
C GLY A 219 -28.33 -15.75 21.29
N VAL A 220 -27.98 -16.04 22.55
CA VAL A 220 -27.34 -15.13 23.50
C VAL A 220 -25.87 -15.51 23.66
N LYS A 221 -24.97 -14.53 23.50
CA LYS A 221 -23.53 -14.79 23.57
C LYS A 221 -23.12 -15.16 25.00
N ASP A 222 -22.12 -16.04 25.12
CA ASP A 222 -21.54 -16.53 26.38
C ASP A 222 -21.16 -15.39 27.35
N SER A 223 -20.74 -14.23 26.81
CA SER A 223 -20.33 -13.06 27.58
C SER A 223 -21.49 -12.38 28.33
N THR A 224 -22.73 -12.60 27.86
CA THR A 224 -23.97 -11.97 28.36
C THR A 224 -24.99 -12.97 28.87
N ASP A 225 -24.81 -14.25 28.56
CA ASP A 225 -25.72 -15.33 28.92
C ASP A 225 -25.63 -15.68 30.42
N LYS A 226 -26.79 -15.74 31.08
CA LYS A 226 -26.94 -16.14 32.49
C LYS A 226 -27.34 -17.60 32.66
N CYS A 227 -27.68 -18.27 31.58
CA CYS A 227 -28.21 -19.62 31.51
C CYS A 227 -27.45 -20.45 30.45
N PRO A 228 -26.14 -20.76 30.69
CA PRO A 228 -25.19 -21.32 29.70
C PRO A 228 -25.43 -22.76 29.24
N THR A 229 -26.62 -23.29 29.50
CA THR A 229 -27.02 -24.66 29.17
C THR A 229 -28.47 -24.72 28.72
N THR A 230 -28.98 -23.67 28.10
CA THR A 230 -30.33 -23.64 27.56
C THR A 230 -30.45 -24.65 26.41
N PRO A 231 -31.50 -25.50 26.40
CA PRO A 231 -31.68 -26.48 25.35
C PRO A 231 -31.83 -25.84 23.96
N GLU A 232 -31.21 -26.44 22.96
CA GLU A 232 -31.31 -26.01 21.56
C GLU A 232 -32.78 -25.91 21.11
N GLY A 233 -33.14 -24.75 20.59
CA GLY A 233 -34.50 -24.45 20.10
C GLY A 233 -35.51 -24.00 21.17
N ALA A 234 -35.11 -23.93 22.44
CA ALA A 234 -35.92 -23.28 23.46
C ALA A 234 -36.06 -21.77 23.16
N LYS A 235 -37.20 -21.19 23.54
CA LYS A 235 -37.36 -19.73 23.50
C LYS A 235 -36.76 -19.14 24.76
N VAL A 236 -35.86 -18.17 24.59
CA VAL A 236 -35.14 -17.52 25.68
C VAL A 236 -35.48 -16.04 25.79
N ASP A 237 -35.27 -15.48 26.97
CA ASP A 237 -35.24 -14.04 27.19
C ASP A 237 -33.88 -13.42 26.79
N ASP A 238 -33.75 -12.10 26.95
CA ASP A 238 -32.50 -11.37 26.65
C ASP A 238 -31.31 -11.81 27.54
N ALA A 239 -31.53 -12.63 28.56
CA ALA A 239 -30.50 -13.16 29.44
C ALA A 239 -30.14 -14.62 29.12
N GLY A 240 -30.67 -15.20 28.03
CA GLY A 240 -30.43 -16.58 27.62
C GLY A 240 -31.24 -17.60 28.40
N CYS A 241 -32.21 -17.18 29.21
CA CYS A 241 -32.94 -18.09 30.08
C CYS A 241 -34.29 -18.50 29.46
N GLU A 242 -34.61 -19.80 29.53
CA GLU A 242 -35.89 -20.33 29.05
C GLU A 242 -37.09 -19.56 29.62
N LEU A 243 -38.08 -19.29 28.77
CA LEU A 243 -39.31 -18.63 29.18
C LEU A 243 -40.23 -19.54 30.01
N ASP A 244 -40.98 -18.90 30.90
CA ASP A 244 -42.12 -19.44 31.63
C ASP A 244 -43.23 -18.40 31.45
N THR A 245 -44.06 -18.62 30.42
CA THR A 245 -44.96 -17.60 29.88
C THR A 245 -46.14 -17.34 30.81
N ASP A 246 -46.70 -18.37 31.45
CA ASP A 246 -47.84 -18.26 32.37
C ASP A 246 -47.44 -18.15 33.85
N LYS A 247 -46.14 -18.32 34.15
CA LYS A 247 -45.52 -18.11 35.46
C LYS A 247 -46.00 -19.10 36.51
N ASP A 248 -46.30 -20.32 36.10
CA ASP A 248 -46.68 -21.40 37.01
C ASP A 248 -45.47 -22.10 37.66
N GLY A 249 -44.25 -21.79 37.18
CA GLY A 249 -42.98 -22.35 37.67
C GLY A 249 -42.40 -23.45 36.79
N VAL A 250 -43.08 -23.85 35.72
CA VAL A 250 -42.63 -24.83 34.72
C VAL A 250 -42.24 -24.09 33.44
N LYS A 251 -41.08 -24.41 32.86
CA LYS A 251 -40.62 -23.77 31.62
C LYS A 251 -41.51 -24.15 30.44
N ASP A 252 -41.69 -23.23 29.49
CA ASP A 252 -42.50 -23.41 28.27
C ASP A 252 -42.14 -24.70 27.49
N SER A 253 -40.88 -25.14 27.55
CA SER A 253 -40.40 -26.36 26.88
C SER A 253 -40.88 -27.66 27.54
N ALA A 254 -41.19 -27.62 28.83
CA ALA A 254 -41.63 -28.74 29.65
C ALA A 254 -43.12 -28.68 30.01
N ASP A 255 -43.74 -27.51 29.85
CA ASP A 255 -45.13 -27.26 30.20
C ASP A 255 -46.12 -27.82 29.14
N LYS A 256 -47.05 -28.65 29.62
CA LYS A 256 -48.13 -29.24 28.80
C LYS A 256 -49.43 -28.44 28.87
N CYS A 257 -49.50 -27.46 29.76
CA CYS A 257 -50.66 -26.65 30.10
C CYS A 257 -50.29 -25.14 30.07
N PRO A 258 -50.00 -24.56 28.88
CA PRO A 258 -49.40 -23.22 28.67
C PRO A 258 -50.28 -22.00 29.02
N ALA A 259 -51.32 -22.21 29.80
CA ALA A 259 -52.28 -21.19 30.19
C ALA A 259 -52.82 -21.46 31.60
N THR A 260 -51.99 -21.97 32.49
CA THR A 260 -52.35 -22.17 33.88
C THR A 260 -52.54 -20.81 34.57
N ALA A 261 -53.52 -20.75 35.47
CA ALA A 261 -53.85 -19.52 36.18
C ALA A 261 -52.72 -19.12 37.15
N GLU A 262 -52.37 -17.83 37.18
CA GLU A 262 -51.34 -17.30 38.07
C GLU A 262 -51.62 -17.68 39.54
N GLY A 263 -50.65 -18.36 40.17
CA GLY A 263 -50.74 -18.81 41.56
C GLY A 263 -51.48 -20.14 41.77
N ALA A 264 -51.97 -20.80 40.72
CA ALA A 264 -52.46 -22.17 40.81
C ALA A 264 -51.32 -23.13 41.19
N LYS A 265 -51.66 -24.22 41.89
CA LYS A 265 -50.70 -25.29 42.15
C LYS A 265 -50.70 -26.23 40.95
N VAL A 266 -49.50 -26.47 40.41
CA VAL A 266 -49.30 -27.34 39.24
C VAL A 266 -48.50 -28.57 39.59
N ASP A 267 -48.66 -29.60 38.76
CA ASP A 267 -47.77 -30.76 38.75
C ASP A 267 -46.47 -30.47 37.96
N ASP A 268 -45.58 -31.46 37.87
CA ASP A 268 -44.31 -31.35 37.14
C ASP A 268 -44.49 -31.12 35.61
N ALA A 269 -45.72 -31.20 35.10
CA ALA A 269 -46.06 -30.95 33.70
C ALA A 269 -46.74 -29.58 33.49
N GLY A 270 -46.77 -28.71 34.51
CA GLY A 270 -47.40 -27.38 34.46
C GLY A 270 -48.92 -27.42 34.52
N CYS A 271 -49.52 -28.59 34.80
CA CYS A 271 -50.97 -28.73 34.78
C CYS A 271 -51.54 -28.57 36.18
N GLU A 272 -52.59 -27.75 36.28
CA GLU A 272 -53.31 -27.52 37.54
C GLU A 272 -53.80 -28.83 38.17
N LEU A 273 -53.67 -28.94 39.50
CA LEU A 273 -54.07 -30.13 40.24
C LEU A 273 -55.60 -30.28 40.30
N ASP A 274 -56.03 -31.54 40.34
CA ASP A 274 -57.39 -32.00 40.65
C ASP A 274 -57.20 -33.10 41.70
N THR A 275 -57.28 -32.70 42.97
CA THR A 275 -56.84 -33.50 44.10
C THR A 275 -57.76 -34.69 44.36
N ASP A 276 -59.07 -34.53 44.20
CA ASP A 276 -60.07 -35.58 44.45
C ASP A 276 -60.53 -36.32 43.18
N LYS A 277 -60.12 -35.84 42.01
CA LYS A 277 -60.32 -36.44 40.69
C LYS A 277 -61.79 -36.49 40.26
N ASP A 278 -62.57 -35.51 40.69
CA ASP A 278 -63.97 -35.37 40.28
C ASP A 278 -64.13 -34.71 38.89
N GLY A 279 -63.04 -34.17 38.32
CA GLY A 279 -62.99 -33.52 37.03
C GLY A 279 -62.98 -31.98 37.09
N VAL A 280 -63.08 -31.38 38.27
CA VAL A 280 -62.98 -29.94 38.52
C VAL A 280 -61.62 -29.63 39.15
N LYS A 281 -60.92 -28.62 38.62
CA LYS A 281 -59.59 -28.24 39.11
C LYS A 281 -59.66 -27.63 40.51
N ASP A 282 -58.61 -27.82 41.31
CA ASP A 282 -58.53 -27.35 42.70
C ASP A 282 -58.85 -25.86 42.88
N SER A 283 -58.53 -24.98 41.93
CA SER A 283 -58.87 -23.54 42.04
C SER A 283 -60.36 -23.22 41.80
N ALA A 284 -61.06 -24.08 41.07
CA ALA A 284 -62.48 -23.94 40.74
C ALA A 284 -63.39 -24.77 41.65
N ASP A 285 -62.83 -25.77 42.32
CA ASP A 285 -63.56 -26.71 43.16
C ASP A 285 -63.91 -26.11 44.54
N LYS A 286 -65.21 -26.10 44.86
CA LYS A 286 -65.74 -25.66 46.15
C LYS A 286 -65.92 -26.80 47.14
N CYS A 287 -65.75 -28.03 46.68
CA CYS A 287 -65.98 -29.28 47.37
C CYS A 287 -64.75 -30.21 47.23
N PRO A 288 -63.59 -29.85 47.83
CA PRO A 288 -62.25 -30.46 47.59
C PRO A 288 -62.05 -31.90 48.07
N THR A 289 -63.13 -32.61 48.39
CA THR A 289 -63.13 -33.98 48.92
C THR A 289 -64.29 -34.79 48.36
N THR A 290 -64.72 -34.51 47.15
CA THR A 290 -65.78 -35.27 46.49
C THR A 290 -65.32 -36.71 46.23
N PRO A 291 -66.14 -37.73 46.53
CA PRO A 291 -65.76 -39.13 46.32
C PRO A 291 -65.54 -39.45 44.85
N GLU A 292 -64.48 -40.22 44.58
CA GLU A 292 -64.14 -40.69 43.23
C GLU A 292 -65.33 -41.38 42.55
N GLY A 293 -65.70 -40.90 41.36
CA GLY A 293 -66.80 -41.42 40.55
C GLY A 293 -68.19 -40.87 40.89
N ALA A 294 -68.32 -39.96 41.87
CA ALA A 294 -69.54 -39.21 42.08
C ALA A 294 -69.82 -38.28 40.88
N LYS A 295 -71.11 -37.99 40.62
CA LYS A 295 -71.48 -36.97 39.64
C LYS A 295 -71.48 -35.61 40.34
N VAL A 296 -70.76 -34.66 39.76
CA VAL A 296 -70.59 -33.32 40.31
C VAL A 296 -71.22 -32.25 39.42
N ASP A 297 -71.54 -31.11 40.02
CA ASP A 297 -71.85 -29.88 39.29
C ASP A 297 -70.58 -29.14 38.84
N ASP A 298 -70.76 -27.99 38.18
CA ASP A 298 -69.65 -27.15 37.69
C ASP A 298 -68.76 -26.58 38.82
N ALA A 299 -69.15 -26.75 40.09
CA ALA A 299 -68.40 -26.31 41.25
C ALA A 299 -67.70 -27.46 41.99
N GLY A 300 -67.69 -28.67 41.43
CA GLY A 300 -67.08 -29.87 42.02
C GLY A 300 -67.92 -30.50 43.13
N CYS A 301 -69.18 -30.07 43.30
CA CYS A 301 -70.01 -30.54 44.40
C CYS A 301 -70.93 -31.68 43.95
N GLU A 302 -71.01 -32.75 44.76
CA GLU A 302 -71.94 -33.86 44.52
C GLU A 302 -73.37 -33.37 44.28
N LEU A 303 -74.00 -33.90 43.23
CA LEU A 303 -75.38 -33.61 42.91
C LEU A 303 -76.34 -34.10 44.00
N ASP A 304 -77.39 -33.31 44.20
CA ASP A 304 -78.58 -33.64 44.99
C ASP A 304 -79.77 -33.28 44.09
N THR A 305 -80.18 -34.26 43.31
CA THR A 305 -81.08 -34.06 42.17
C THR A 305 -82.50 -33.73 42.63
N ASP A 306 -82.96 -34.31 43.74
CA ASP A 306 -84.30 -34.07 44.29
C ASP A 306 -84.34 -33.11 45.49
N LYS A 307 -83.19 -32.64 45.97
CA LYS A 307 -83.02 -31.59 46.98
C LYS A 307 -83.55 -31.99 48.35
N ASP A 308 -83.42 -33.26 48.71
CA ASP A 308 -83.89 -33.81 49.98
C ASP A 308 -82.81 -33.80 51.10
N ASP A 309 -81.69 -33.10 50.86
CA ASP A 309 -80.48 -33.05 51.67
C ASP A 309 -79.65 -34.35 51.69
N VAL A 310 -79.96 -35.34 50.83
CA VAL A 310 -79.18 -36.56 50.61
C VAL A 310 -78.49 -36.51 49.24
N LYS A 311 -77.17 -36.64 49.22
CA LYS A 311 -76.40 -36.66 47.95
C LYS A 311 -76.76 -37.87 47.09
N ASP A 312 -76.78 -37.69 45.76
CA ASP A 312 -77.13 -38.71 44.78
C ASP A 312 -76.34 -40.02 44.95
N SER A 313 -75.09 -39.94 45.43
CA SER A 313 -74.22 -41.10 45.67
C SER A 313 -74.66 -41.96 46.88
N ALA A 314 -75.29 -41.32 47.86
CA ALA A 314 -75.79 -41.92 49.09
C ALA A 314 -77.30 -42.21 49.03
N ASP A 315 -78.01 -41.62 48.07
CA ASP A 315 -79.43 -41.82 47.89
C ASP A 315 -79.74 -43.08 47.05
N LYS A 316 -80.67 -43.88 47.57
CA LYS A 316 -81.20 -45.07 46.87
C LYS A 316 -82.22 -44.68 45.80
N CYS A 317 -82.78 -43.47 45.86
CA CYS A 317 -83.81 -42.98 44.97
C CYS A 317 -83.57 -41.53 44.48
N PRO A 318 -82.41 -41.24 43.85
CA PRO A 318 -81.87 -39.89 43.55
C PRO A 318 -82.65 -39.07 42.50
N ALA A 319 -83.92 -39.37 42.28
CA ALA A 319 -84.81 -38.63 41.39
C ALA A 319 -86.24 -38.62 41.94
N SER A 320 -86.41 -38.86 43.24
CA SER A 320 -87.71 -38.99 43.88
C SER A 320 -88.24 -37.62 44.27
N PRO A 321 -89.48 -37.23 43.95
CA PRO A 321 -89.95 -35.90 44.35
C PRO A 321 -89.92 -35.74 45.88
N GLU A 322 -89.58 -34.54 46.35
CA GLU A 322 -89.40 -34.01 47.73
C GLU A 322 -90.48 -34.40 48.79
N ASP A 323 -91.47 -35.22 48.43
CA ASP A 323 -92.71 -35.49 49.17
C ASP A 323 -93.08 -36.98 49.31
N VAL A 324 -92.11 -37.90 49.39
CA VAL A 324 -92.40 -39.25 49.92
C VAL A 324 -92.02 -39.33 51.39
N LYS A 325 -92.83 -38.67 52.23
CA LYS A 325 -92.91 -39.02 53.66
C LYS A 325 -93.37 -40.49 53.76
N VAL A 326 -92.45 -41.36 54.17
CA VAL A 326 -92.78 -42.73 54.61
C VAL A 326 -93.56 -42.68 55.92
#